data_AF-A0A954WWR5-F1
#
_entry.id   AF-A0A954WWR5-F1
#
_cell.length_a   1.000
_cell.length_b   1.000
_cell.length_c   1.000
_cell.angle_alpha   90.00
_cell.angle_beta   90.00
_cell.angle_gamma   90.00
#
_symmetry.space_group_name_H-M   'P 1'
#
loop_
_entity.id
_entity.type
_entity.pdbx_description
1 polymer ?
#
loop_
_entity_poly.entity_id
_entity_poly.type
_entity_poly.pdbx_seq_one_letter_code
_entity_poly.pdbx_strand_id
1 'polypeptide(L)' 'QRFRNEGIFYENVTNRILDDFVAVTQPRHAVLIAEFSMRGGINSRITVEYHAK' A
#
# COMPACT_ATOMS: atom_id res chain seq x y z
N GLN A 1 -13.41 3.78 8.91
CA GLN A 1 -13.84 2.41 8.56
C GLN A 1 -14.20 2.29 7.06
N ARG A 2 -13.39 2.80 6.11
CA ARG A 2 -13.77 2.87 4.68
C ARG A 2 -13.12 1.81 3.76
N PHE A 3 -12.23 0.96 4.27
CA PHE A 3 -11.50 -0.03 3.45
C PHE A 3 -11.95 -1.48 3.65
N ARG A 4 -13.05 -1.71 4.39
CA ARG A 4 -13.47 -3.08 4.79
C ARG A 4 -14.52 -3.70 3.87
N ASN A 5 -15.24 -2.89 3.08
CA ASN A 5 -16.42 -3.34 2.32
C ASN A 5 -16.34 -3.14 0.81
N GLU A 6 -15.38 -2.38 0.32
CA GLU A 6 -15.08 -2.37 -1.11
C GLU A 6 -14.09 -3.52 -1.35
N GLY A 7 -14.31 -4.34 -2.37
CA GLY A 7 -13.35 -5.33 -2.86
C GLY A 7 -12.14 -4.63 -3.49
N ILE A 8 -11.52 -3.73 -2.74
CA ILE A 8 -10.31 -3.02 -3.10
C ILE A 8 -9.20 -4.04 -2.87
N PHE A 9 -8.74 -4.65 -3.95
CA PHE A 9 -7.51 -5.42 -3.95
C PHE A 9 -6.47 -4.69 -3.11
N TYR A 10 -5.85 -5.40 -2.16
CA TYR A 10 -4.92 -4.83 -1.17
C TYR A 10 -3.82 -3.97 -1.82
N GLU A 11 -3.48 -4.27 -3.07
CA GLU A 11 -2.59 -3.49 -3.94
C GLU A 11 -3.07 -2.05 -4.14
N ASN A 12 -4.36 -1.82 -4.42
CA ASN A 12 -4.89 -0.48 -4.66
C ASN A 12 -4.90 0.38 -3.39
N VAL A 13 -5.14 -0.23 -2.22
CA VAL A 13 -4.97 0.48 -0.93
C VAL A 13 -3.50 0.83 -0.71
N THR A 14 -2.61 -0.12 -0.97
CA THR A 14 -1.16 0.02 -0.76
C THR A 14 -0.58 1.12 -1.67
N ASN A 15 -0.95 1.13 -2.95
CA ASN A 15 -0.58 2.17 -3.91
C ASN A 15 -1.10 3.55 -3.47
N ARG A 16 -2.37 3.64 -3.09
CA ARG A 16 -2.96 4.92 -2.66
C ARG A 16 -2.26 5.52 -1.44
N ILE A 17 -1.86 4.68 -0.48
CA ILE A 17 -1.10 5.15 0.68
C ILE A 17 0.27 5.70 0.24
N LEU A 18 0.97 5.00 -0.65
CA LEU A 18 2.26 5.47 -1.17
C LEU A 18 2.09 6.79 -1.95
N ASP A 19 1.06 6.90 -2.79
CA ASP A 19 0.78 8.11 -3.56
C ASP A 19 0.49 9.32 -2.65
N ASP A 20 -0.38 9.15 -1.65
CA ASP A 20 -0.69 10.21 -0.68
C ASP A 20 0.57 10.61 0.13
N PHE A 21 1.43 9.64 0.47
CA PHE A 21 2.70 9.91 1.14
C PHE A 21 3.67 10.69 0.25
N VAL A 22 3.82 10.30 -1.01
CA VAL A 22 4.68 10.96 -1.99
C VAL A 22 4.20 12.38 -2.26
N ALA A 23 2.89 12.60 -2.35
CA ALA A 23 2.30 13.91 -2.59
C ALA A 23 2.62 14.92 -1.49
N VAL A 24 2.69 14.48 -0.23
CA VAL A 24 2.98 15.36 0.91
C VAL A 24 4.48 15.53 1.15
N THR A 25 5.28 14.48 0.94
CA THR A 25 6.69 14.46 1.36
C THR A 25 7.68 14.67 0.23
N GLN A 26 7.25 14.53 -1.03
CA GLN A 26 8.09 14.65 -2.24
C GLN A 26 9.45 13.93 -2.11
N PRO A 27 9.47 12.64 -1.72
CA PRO A 27 10.72 11.94 -1.45
C PRO A 27 11.48 11.67 -2.76
N ARG A 28 12.80 11.51 -2.70
CA ARG A 28 13.59 11.03 -3.85
C ARG A 28 13.37 9.54 -4.13
N HIS A 29 13.12 8.79 -3.06
CA HIS A 29 12.87 7.35 -3.08
C HIS A 29 12.01 6.97 -1.88
N ALA A 30 11.03 6.09 -2.06
CA ALA A 30 10.21 5.56 -0.98
C ALA A 30 9.82 4.11 -1.25
N VAL A 31 9.82 3.28 -0.20
CA VAL A 31 9.38 1.88 -0.25
C VAL A 31 8.31 1.69 0.81
N LEU A 32 7.18 1.11 0.42
CA LEU A 32 6.10 0.79 1.34
C LEU A 32 5.82 -0.72 1.29
N ILE A 33 5.85 -1.34 2.46
CA ILE A 33 5.60 -2.77 2.66
C ILE A 33 4.32 -2.90 3.48
N ALA A 34 3.30 -3.52 2.89
CA ALA A 34 2.04 -3.79 3.55
C ALA A 34 1.88 -5.30 3.78
N GLU A 35 1.78 -5.69 5.04
CA GLU A 35 1.58 -7.08 5.48
C GLU A 35 0.13 -7.26 5.91
N PHE A 36 -0.61 -8.07 5.14
CA PHE A 36 -2.00 -8.38 5.39
C PHE A 36 -2.13 -9.81 5.91
N SER A 37 -2.63 -9.95 7.14
CA SER A 37 -3.01 -11.24 7.70
C SER A 37 -4.40 -11.62 7.21
N MET A 38 -4.49 -12.63 6.33
CA MET A 38 -5.77 -13.18 5.92
C MET A 38 -6.20 -14.26 6.92
N ARG A 39 -7.51 -14.37 7.14
CA ARG A 39 -8.06 -15.48 7.93
C ARG A 39 -7.72 -16.81 7.25
N GLY A 40 -7.33 -17.81 8.03
CA GLY A 40 -6.99 -19.15 7.51
C GLY A 40 -5.50 -19.41 7.25
N GLY A 41 -4.59 -18.57 7.79
CA GLY A 41 -3.15 -18.84 7.76
C GLY A 41 -2.44 -18.40 6.48
N ILE A 42 -3.12 -17.68 5.60
CA ILE A 42 -2.53 -17.09 4.40
C ILE A 42 -2.15 -15.64 4.73
N ASN A 43 -0.88 -15.30 4.48
CA ASN A 43 -0.38 -13.95 4.66
C ASN A 43 -0.07 -13.38 3.27
N SER A 44 -0.51 -12.16 2.98
CA SER A 44 -0.11 -11.46 1.76
C SER A 44 0.78 -10.29 2.12
N ARG A 45 1.97 -10.28 1.53
CA ARG A 45 2.92 -9.17 1.65
C ARG A 45 2.99 -8.48 0.30
N ILE A 46 2.68 -7.18 0.30
CA ILE A 46 2.72 -6.33 -0.88
C ILE A 46 3.82 -5.30 -0.67
N THR A 47 4.71 -5.14 -1.65
CA THR A 47 5.76 -4.13 -1.65
C THR A 47 5.54 -3.21 -2.85
N VAL A 48 5.53 -1.91 -2.60
CA VAL A 48 5.44 -0.87 -3.64
C VAL A 48 6.59 0.12 -3.47
N GLU A 49 7.13 0.61 -4.58
CA GLU A 49 8.32 1.44 -4.63
C GLU A 49 8.05 2.69 -5.48
N TYR A 50 8.53 3.84 -5.00
CA TYR A 50 8.49 5.11 -5.70
C TYR A 50 9.91 5.62 -5.92
N HIS A 51 10.19 6.03 -7.16
CA HIS A 51 11.42 6.72 -7.54
C HIS A 51 11.05 8.04 -8.22
N ALA A 52 11.65 9.14 -7.75
CA ALA A 52 11.52 10.42 -8.42
C ALA A 52 12.16 10.34 -9.82
N LYS A 53 11.46 10.87 -10.83
CA LYS A 53 11.97 11.00 -12.21
C LYS A 53 13.08 12.02 -12.31
#